data_AF-A0AA36DTF2-F1
#
_entry.id   AF-A0AA36DTF2-F1
#
_cell.length_a   1.000
_cell.length_b   1.000
_cell.length_c   1.000
_cell.angle_alpha   90.00
_cell.angle_beta   90.00
_cell.angle_gamma   90.00
#
_symmetry.space_group_name_H-M   'P 1'
#
loop_
_entity.id
_entity.type
_entity.pdbx_description
1 polymer ?
#
loop_
_entity_poly.entity_id
_entity_poly.type
_entity_poly.pdbx_seq_one_letter_code
_entity_poly.pdbx_strand_id
1 'polypeptide(L)'
;EYVFLECFLQTIGKLQPNNLPFPYTSVVDFEAVVSQPIGKEWNPVSVSMDLCKPAVVTQGGRSIQPIKKDEVLAGKLALDEE
;
A
#
# COMPACT_ATOMS: atom_id res chain seq x y z
N GLU A 1 -4.35 42.02 -11.13
CA GLU A 1 -3.13 41.39 -10.57
C GLU A 1 -3.54 40.62 -9.33
N TYR A 2 -3.44 39.29 -9.33
CA TYR A 2 -3.63 38.50 -8.13
C TYR A 2 -2.28 38.39 -7.44
N VAL A 3 -2.13 39.07 -6.31
CA VAL A 3 -0.98 38.89 -5.43
C VAL A 3 -1.29 37.71 -4.52
N PHE A 4 -0.64 36.58 -4.79
CA PHE A 4 -0.70 35.41 -3.91
C PHE A 4 0.19 35.71 -2.70
N LEU A 5 -0.43 35.87 -1.54
CA LEU A 5 0.31 36.10 -0.29
C LEU A 5 0.82 34.75 0.20
N GLU A 6 2.12 34.51 0.06
CA GLU A 6 2.76 33.34 0.65
C GLU A 6 2.83 33.51 2.18
N CYS A 7 1.79 33.02 2.87
CA CYS A 7 1.78 32.88 4.31
C CYS A 7 2.14 31.43 4.66
N PHE A 8 3.37 31.22 5.13
CA PHE A 8 3.84 29.90 5.55
C PHE A 8 3.19 29.52 6.89
N LEU A 9 2.24 28.59 6.84
CA LEU A 9 1.57 28.09 8.04
C LEU A 9 2.41 27.00 8.70
N GLN A 10 3.00 27.33 9.86
CA GLN A 10 3.85 26.44 10.65
C GLN A 10 3.15 25.15 11.10
N THR A 11 1.82 25.15 11.16
CA THR A 11 1.00 23.96 11.45
C THR A 11 1.01 22.97 10.28
N ILE A 12 1.02 23.45 9.03
CA ILE A 12 0.99 22.59 7.84
C ILE A 12 2.33 21.85 7.69
N GLY A 13 3.44 22.53 7.98
CA GLY A 13 4.77 21.90 7.94
C GLY A 13 4.95 20.71 8.89
N LYS A 14 4.11 20.58 9.93
CA LYS A 14 4.13 19.40 10.82
C LYS A 14 3.46 18.16 10.23
N LEU A 15 2.57 18.35 9.25
CA LEU A 15 1.79 17.27 8.62
C LEU A 15 2.50 16.73 7.37
N GLN A 16 3.32 17.55 6.72
CA GLN A 16 4.06 17.18 5.53
C GLN A 16 5.35 16.42 5.90
N PRO A 17 5.77 15.44 5.09
CA PRO A 17 7.03 14.76 5.29
C PRO A 17 8.19 15.74 5.05
N ASN A 18 9.18 15.75 5.95
CA ASN A 18 10.35 16.63 5.83
C ASN A 18 11.29 16.21 4.69
N ASN A 19 11.37 14.91 4.39
CA ASN A 19 12.25 14.33 3.39
C ASN A 19 11.50 13.24 2.61
N LEU A 20 11.98 12.94 1.40
CA LEU A 20 11.45 11.87 0.57
C LEU A 20 11.65 10.50 1.26
N PRO A 21 10.59 9.71 1.50
CA PRO A 21 10.74 8.41 2.13
C PRO A 21 11.37 7.38 1.18
N PHE A 22 12.18 6.47 1.75
CA PHE A 22 12.60 5.26 1.06
C PHE A 22 11.35 4.42 0.70
N PRO A 23 11.21 3.86 -0.52
CA PRO A 23 12.21 3.61 -1.56
C PRO A 23 12.23 4.61 -2.72
N TYR A 24 11.56 5.76 -2.61
CA TYR A 24 11.41 6.70 -3.73
C TYR A 24 12.68 7.51 -3.99
N THR A 25 12.92 7.84 -5.26
CA THR A 25 14.06 8.67 -5.70
C THR A 25 13.64 10.06 -6.19
N SER A 26 12.40 10.20 -6.67
CA SER A 26 11.81 11.46 -7.13
C SER A 26 10.61 11.86 -6.28
N VAL A 27 10.45 13.15 -6.04
CA VAL A 27 9.26 13.73 -5.36
C VAL A 27 8.00 13.49 -6.19
N VAL A 28 8.11 13.59 -7.51
CA VAL A 28 6.98 13.41 -8.43
C VAL A 28 6.39 12.01 -8.29
N ASP A 29 7.24 10.99 -8.16
CA ASP A 29 6.81 9.60 -8.03
C ASP A 29 6.08 9.37 -6.71
N PHE A 30 6.62 9.93 -5.62
CA PHE A 30 6.00 9.83 -4.30
C PHE A 30 4.63 10.51 -4.26
N GLU A 31 4.54 11.75 -4.76
CA GLU A 31 3.27 12.49 -4.78
C GLU A 31 2.24 11.85 -5.70
N ALA A 32 2.65 11.28 -6.83
CA ALA A 32 1.77 10.53 -7.72
C ALA A 32 1.14 9.33 -6.99
N VAL A 33 1.93 8.58 -6.22
CA VAL A 33 1.42 7.44 -5.44
C VAL A 33 0.49 7.89 -4.31
N VAL A 34 0.84 8.95 -3.57
CA VAL A 34 0.05 9.44 -2.44
C VAL A 34 -1.25 10.13 -2.89
N SER A 35 -1.30 10.64 -4.13
CA SER A 35 -2.46 11.38 -4.65
C SER A 35 -3.76 10.56 -4.70
N GLN A 36 -3.67 9.23 -4.69
CA GLN A 36 -4.84 8.36 -4.78
C GLN A 36 -5.38 7.98 -3.38
N PRO A 37 -6.63 8.35 -3.04
CA PRO A 37 -7.25 7.92 -1.79
C PRO A 37 -7.66 6.44 -1.83
N ILE A 38 -7.52 5.73 -0.71
CA ILE A 38 -7.87 4.29 -0.59
C ILE A 38 -9.25 4.04 0.07
N GLY A 39 -9.88 5.09 0.59
CA GLY A 39 -11.13 5.01 1.36
C GLY A 39 -12.34 4.53 0.55
N LYS A 40 -13.35 4.01 1.26
CA LYS A 40 -14.61 3.50 0.67
C LYS A 40 -15.50 4.62 0.13
N GLU A 41 -15.27 5.84 0.58
CA GLU A 41 -15.99 7.04 0.17
C GLU A 41 -15.55 7.49 -1.23
N TRP A 42 -14.31 7.13 -1.61
CA TRP A 42 -13.68 7.55 -2.87
C TRP A 42 -13.62 6.42 -3.90
N ASN A 43 -13.70 5.15 -3.46
CA ASN A 43 -13.61 3.98 -4.32
C ASN A 43 -14.79 3.03 -4.12
N PRO A 44 -15.19 2.26 -5.15
CA PRO A 44 -16.13 1.15 -4.98
C PRO A 44 -15.65 0.13 -3.94
N VAL A 45 -16.60 -0.57 -3.31
CA VAL A 45 -16.33 -1.53 -2.24
C VAL A 45 -15.37 -2.64 -2.67
N SER A 46 -15.52 -3.16 -3.89
CA SER A 46 -14.62 -4.20 -4.44
C SER A 46 -13.17 -3.70 -4.52
N VAL A 47 -12.97 -2.54 -5.13
CA VAL A 47 -11.65 -1.92 -5.31
C VAL A 47 -11.00 -1.59 -3.96
N SER A 48 -11.76 -1.03 -3.02
CA SER A 48 -11.23 -0.74 -1.68
C SER A 48 -10.79 -2.02 -0.94
N MET A 49 -11.54 -3.11 -1.10
CA MET A 49 -11.17 -4.41 -0.52
C MET A 49 -9.92 -5.00 -1.16
N ASP A 50 -9.77 -4.86 -2.48
CA ASP A 50 -8.58 -5.32 -3.21
C ASP A 50 -7.34 -4.50 -2.84
N LEU A 51 -7.45 -3.16 -2.76
CA LEU A 51 -6.36 -2.26 -2.38
C LEU A 51 -5.88 -2.47 -0.94
N CYS A 52 -6.79 -2.81 -0.03
CA CYS A 52 -6.48 -3.07 1.38
C CYS A 52 -6.06 -4.53 1.66
N LYS A 53 -5.97 -5.39 0.65
CA LYS A 53 -5.57 -6.79 0.84
C LYS A 53 -4.07 -6.88 1.15
N PRO A 54 -3.66 -7.54 2.26
CA PRO A 54 -2.26 -7.67 2.60
C PRO A 54 -1.54 -8.64 1.65
N ALA A 55 -0.23 -8.44 1.48
CA ALA A 55 0.61 -9.28 0.63
C ALA A 55 0.70 -10.74 1.10
N VAL A 56 0.60 -10.98 2.42
CA VAL A 56 0.65 -12.30 3.02
C VAL A 56 -0.60 -12.51 3.87
N VAL A 57 -1.35 -13.57 3.57
CA VAL A 57 -2.53 -13.98 4.33
C VAL A 57 -2.27 -15.39 4.86
N THR A 58 -2.34 -15.56 6.18
CA THR A 58 -2.22 -16.87 6.85
C THR A 58 -3.58 -17.31 7.37
N GLN A 59 -3.91 -18.58 7.19
CA GLN A 59 -5.13 -19.16 7.77
C GLN A 59 -4.90 -19.53 9.25
N GLY A 60 -5.82 -19.12 10.12
CA GLY A 60 -5.78 -19.53 11.53
C GLY A 60 -6.06 -21.02 11.69
N GLY A 61 -5.38 -21.67 12.64
CA GLY A 61 -5.62 -23.09 12.95
C GLY A 61 -4.82 -24.10 12.11
N ARG A 62 -3.99 -23.64 11.16
CA ARG A 62 -3.07 -24.51 10.40
C ARG A 62 -1.61 -24.17 10.68
N SER A 63 -0.79 -25.20 10.88
CA SER A 63 0.66 -25.03 11.01
C SER A 63 1.28 -24.67 9.65
N ILE A 64 2.09 -23.61 9.62
CA ILE A 64 2.81 -23.16 8.42
C ILE A 64 4.02 -24.08 8.22
N GLN A 65 3.94 -24.94 7.22
CA GLN A 65 5.04 -25.83 6.87
C GLN A 65 6.06 -25.09 5.97
N PRO A 66 7.37 -25.35 6.14
CA PRO A 66 8.38 -24.83 5.23
C PRO A 66 8.10 -25.23 3.78
N ILE A 67 8.46 -24.35 2.86
CA ILE A 67 8.28 -24.58 1.43
C ILE A 67 9.18 -25.73 0.97
N LYS A 68 8.60 -26.77 0.36
CA LYS A 68 9.34 -27.82 -0.34
C LYS A 68 9.48 -27.47 -1.82
N LYS A 69 10.72 -27.37 -2.30
CA LYS A 69 11.03 -26.92 -3.67
C LYS A 69 10.37 -27.80 -4.74
N ASP A 70 10.35 -29.11 -4.53
CA ASP A 70 9.79 -30.07 -5.47
C ASP A 70 8.27 -29.87 -5.68
N GLU A 71 7.55 -29.52 -4.61
CA GLU A 71 6.11 -29.26 -4.64
C GLU A 71 5.77 -27.90 -5.27
N VAL A 72 6.62 -26.88 -5.06
CA VAL A 72 6.51 -25.55 -5.70
C VAL A 72 6.72 -25.64 -7.21
N LEU A 73 7.79 -26.31 -7.63
CA LEU A 73 8.14 -26.45 -9.05
C LEU A 73 7.09 -27.28 -9.81
N ALA A 74 6.44 -28.22 -9.13
CA ALA A 74 5.33 -28.99 -9.67
C ALA A 74 4.00 -28.20 -9.75
N GLY A 75 3.95 -26.95 -9.27
CA GLY A 75 2.75 -26.12 -9.25
C GLY A 75 1.65 -26.63 -8.31
N LYS A 76 1.98 -27.56 -7.39
CA LYS A 76 1.02 -28.25 -6.53
C LYS A 76 0.78 -27.58 -5.19
N LEU A 77 1.23 -26.33 -5.02
CA LEU A 77 0.94 -25.53 -3.84
C LEU A 77 -0.50 -24.98 -3.90
N ALA A 78 -1.48 -25.85 -4.17
CA ALA A 78 -2.88 -25.53 -3.91
C ALA A 78 -3.07 -25.58 -2.40
N LEU A 79 -3.81 -24.63 -1.84
CA LEU A 79 -4.37 -24.84 -0.50
C LEU A 79 -5.26 -26.06 -0.64
N ASP A 80 -4.91 -27.16 0.02
CA ASP A 80 -5.69 -28.39 0.01
C ASP A 80 -7.15 -28.03 0.32
N GLU A 81 -8.05 -28.15 -0.66
CA GLU A 81 -9.49 -27.94 -0.48
C GLU A 81 -10.01 -29.11 0.35
N GLU A 82 -9.97 -28.98 1.68
CA GLU A 82 -10.65 -29.87 2.63
C GLU A 82 -11.90 -29.18 3.19
#